data_AF-A0A0F9NMX3-F1
#
_entry.id   AF-A0A0F9NMX3-F1
#
_cell.length_a   1.000
_cell.length_b   1.000
_cell.length_c   1.000
_cell.angle_alpha   90.00
_cell.angle_beta   90.00
_cell.angle_gamma   90.00
#
_symmetry.space_group_name_H-M   'P 1'
#
loop_
_entity.id
_entity.type
_entity.pdbx_description
1 polymer ?
#
loop_
_entity_poly.entity_id
_entity_poly.type
_entity_poly.pdbx_seq_one_letter_code
_entity_poly.pdbx_strand_id
1 'polypeptide(L)'
;MSKKRKIRKRRGHPVGLLIGLTDDSAVFWRIFSESIKPDIIIKRGRKRKNQDDKQVYHFHEAIVDNLRPIIKEGIKSILIASPPKKDYSKEFLYHINKHHLWLLKKGKYTAVFTEIIGLAKTIKNVNYLVRQDFFKEAVEETSNQEGLLLLEDLDKLINKPSDYSKILYTVKEIEKEIDKKWKSYEIKPSYYTYSRIS
;
A
#
# COMPACT_ATOMS: atom_id res chain seq x y z
N MET A 1 -11.57 -1.82 -41.10
CA MET A 1 -11.78 -2.56 -39.82
C MET A 1 -11.47 -1.63 -38.66
N SER A 2 -12.47 -1.19 -37.88
CA SER A 2 -12.22 -0.28 -36.75
C SER A 2 -11.61 -1.03 -35.57
N LYS A 3 -10.49 -0.53 -35.05
CA LYS A 3 -9.87 -1.07 -33.84
C LYS A 3 -10.81 -0.82 -32.65
N LYS A 4 -11.48 -1.86 -32.15
CA LYS A 4 -12.25 -1.79 -30.90
C LYS A 4 -11.33 -1.22 -29.80
N ARG A 5 -11.67 -0.01 -29.30
CA ARG A 5 -11.01 0.60 -28.14
C ARG A 5 -11.13 -0.39 -26.97
N LYS A 6 -10.01 -0.90 -26.46
CA LYS A 6 -9.97 -1.69 -25.22
C LYS A 6 -10.58 -0.84 -24.10
N ILE A 7 -11.76 -1.21 -23.64
CA ILE A 7 -12.39 -0.63 -22.47
C ILE A 7 -11.41 -0.82 -21.31
N ARG A 8 -10.89 0.29 -20.76
CA ARG A 8 -10.02 0.24 -19.57
C ARG A 8 -10.87 -0.31 -18.42
N LYS A 9 -10.60 -1.54 -17.99
CA LYS A 9 -11.18 -2.07 -16.75
C LYS A 9 -10.88 -1.08 -15.63
N ARG A 10 -11.94 -0.65 -14.93
CA ARG A 10 -11.82 0.19 -13.74
C ARG A 10 -10.92 -0.54 -12.74
N ARG A 11 -10.01 0.21 -12.12
CA ARG A 11 -8.99 -0.38 -11.24
C ARG A 11 -9.54 -0.61 -9.84
N GLY A 12 -10.64 0.04 -9.46
CA GLY A 12 -11.04 0.20 -8.07
C GLY A 12 -10.18 1.23 -7.32
N HIS A 13 -10.52 1.50 -6.06
CA HIS A 13 -9.68 2.27 -5.14
C HIS A 13 -8.66 1.32 -4.47
N PRO A 14 -7.48 1.81 -4.03
CA PRO A 14 -6.53 0.98 -3.29
C PRO A 14 -7.17 0.49 -1.98
N VAL A 15 -6.94 -0.78 -1.67
CA VAL A 15 -7.45 -1.46 -0.46
C VAL A 15 -6.30 -1.97 0.40
N GLY A 16 -5.19 -2.40 -0.20
CA GLY A 16 -4.10 -2.98 0.57
C GLY A 16 -2.91 -3.36 -0.29
N LEU A 17 -1.96 -4.04 0.36
CA LEU A 17 -0.77 -4.57 -0.26
C LEU A 17 -0.65 -6.06 0.06
N LEU A 18 -0.31 -6.88 -0.92
CA LEU A 18 0.05 -8.30 -0.73
C LEU A 18 1.54 -8.48 -1.03
N ILE A 19 2.26 -9.09 -0.10
CA ILE A 19 3.67 -9.43 -0.23
C ILE A 19 3.82 -10.94 -0.30
N GLY A 20 4.17 -11.47 -1.47
CA GLY A 20 4.52 -12.87 -1.66
C GLY A 20 5.98 -13.14 -1.35
N LEU A 21 6.25 -13.78 -0.21
CA LEU A 21 7.59 -14.17 0.21
C LEU A 21 7.90 -15.59 -0.27
N THR A 22 9.00 -15.74 -1.00
CA THR A 22 9.46 -17.01 -1.54
C THR A 22 10.95 -17.21 -1.27
N ASP A 23 11.45 -18.40 -1.62
CA ASP A 23 12.84 -18.80 -1.37
C ASP A 23 13.88 -17.88 -2.04
N ASP A 24 13.51 -17.20 -3.13
CA ASP A 24 14.41 -16.39 -3.95
C ASP A 24 13.98 -14.92 -4.09
N SER A 25 12.79 -14.54 -3.64
CA SER A 25 12.25 -13.18 -3.85
C SER A 25 11.07 -12.83 -2.95
N ALA A 26 10.85 -11.53 -2.79
CA ALA A 26 9.61 -10.94 -2.32
C ALA A 26 8.93 -10.23 -3.50
N VAL A 27 7.64 -10.49 -3.70
CA VAL A 27 6.85 -9.88 -4.78
C VAL A 27 5.69 -9.10 -4.18
N PHE A 28 5.63 -7.80 -4.50
CA PHE A 28 4.62 -6.88 -4.02
C PHE A 28 3.49 -6.79 -5.04
N TRP A 29 2.27 -6.81 -4.53
CA TRP A 29 1.05 -6.68 -5.31
C TRP A 29 0.14 -5.65 -4.67
N ARG A 30 -0.27 -4.64 -5.43
CA ARG A 30 -1.30 -3.69 -4.96
C ARG A 30 -2.67 -4.32 -5.10
N ILE A 31 -3.40 -4.34 -3.99
CA ILE A 31 -4.78 -4.79 -3.91
C ILE A 31 -5.66 -3.57 -4.11
N PHE A 32 -6.53 -3.64 -5.11
CA PHE A 32 -7.60 -2.69 -5.33
C PHE A 32 -8.94 -3.40 -5.19
N SER A 33 -10.00 -2.63 -4.96
CA SER A 33 -11.36 -3.19 -4.75
C SER A 33 -11.85 -4.07 -5.90
N GLU A 34 -11.34 -3.88 -7.12
CA GLU A 34 -11.76 -4.64 -8.31
C GLU A 34 -10.62 -5.45 -8.95
N SER A 35 -9.38 -5.29 -8.51
CA SER A 35 -8.22 -5.92 -9.17
C SER A 35 -6.98 -6.02 -8.29
N ILE A 36 -6.08 -6.96 -8.62
CA ILE A 36 -4.73 -7.00 -8.04
C ILE A 36 -3.70 -6.79 -9.14
N LYS A 37 -2.67 -5.99 -8.85
CA LYS A 37 -1.64 -5.62 -9.82
C LYS A 37 -0.24 -5.84 -9.28
N PRO A 38 0.71 -6.32 -10.10
CA PRO A 38 2.10 -6.38 -9.70
C PRO A 38 2.63 -4.97 -9.47
N ASP A 39 3.50 -4.84 -8.47
CA ASP A 39 4.12 -3.56 -8.11
C ASP A 39 5.65 -3.67 -8.18
N ILE A 40 6.26 -4.34 -7.20
CA ILE A 40 7.71 -4.38 -7.01
C ILE A 40 8.17 -5.83 -6.81
N ILE A 41 9.38 -6.16 -7.30
CA ILE A 41 10.02 -7.45 -7.04
C ILE A 41 11.38 -7.19 -6.41
N ILE A 42 11.62 -7.78 -5.25
CA ILE A 42 12.89 -7.75 -4.53
C ILE A 42 13.51 -9.15 -4.60
N LYS A 43 14.68 -9.27 -5.21
CA LYS A 43 15.39 -10.55 -5.33
C LYS A 43 16.29 -10.78 -4.12
N ARG A 44 16.31 -12.01 -3.59
CA ARG A 44 17.26 -12.46 -2.56
C ARG A 44 18.67 -12.70 -3.10
N GLY A 45 18.81 -12.89 -4.42
CA GLY A 45 20.07 -13.23 -5.08
C GLY A 45 20.49 -14.70 -4.91
N ARG A 46 20.27 -15.29 -3.73
CA ARG A 46 20.45 -16.71 -3.43
C ARG A 46 19.17 -17.29 -2.81
N LYS A 47 19.04 -18.62 -2.83
CA LYS A 47 17.99 -19.33 -2.10
C LYS A 47 18.16 -19.13 -0.60
N ARG A 48 17.06 -19.01 0.15
CA ARG A 48 17.05 -18.76 1.61
C ARG A 48 17.92 -19.73 2.39
N LYS A 49 17.97 -21.00 1.98
CA LYS A 49 18.80 -22.05 2.61
C LYS A 49 20.32 -21.83 2.51
N ASN A 50 20.76 -20.99 1.59
CA ASN A 50 22.18 -20.71 1.33
C ASN A 50 22.57 -19.28 1.78
N GLN A 51 21.73 -18.64 2.60
CA GLN A 51 21.97 -17.29 3.10
C GLN A 51 22.38 -17.32 4.57
N ASP A 52 23.33 -16.45 4.92
CA ASP A 52 23.65 -16.16 6.31
C ASP A 52 22.64 -15.16 6.91
N ASP A 53 22.70 -14.98 8.24
CA ASP A 53 21.77 -14.11 8.95
C ASP A 53 21.85 -12.64 8.49
N LYS A 54 23.06 -12.18 8.11
CA LYS A 54 23.27 -10.82 7.60
C LYS A 54 22.54 -10.61 6.27
N GLN A 55 22.60 -11.58 5.37
CA GLN A 55 21.90 -11.55 4.09
C GLN A 55 20.38 -11.62 4.27
N VAL A 56 19.90 -12.42 5.22
CA VAL A 56 18.48 -12.48 5.58
C VAL A 56 18.01 -11.13 6.13
N TYR A 57 18.77 -10.55 7.04
CA TYR A 57 18.51 -9.22 7.61
C TYR A 57 18.40 -8.16 6.52
N HIS A 58 19.41 -8.03 5.65
CA HIS A 58 19.40 -7.04 4.56
C HIS A 58 18.24 -7.25 3.59
N PHE A 59 17.83 -8.49 3.34
CA PHE A 59 16.66 -8.76 2.52
C PHE A 59 15.37 -8.26 3.17
N HIS A 60 15.20 -8.45 4.48
CA HIS A 60 14.03 -7.92 5.19
C HIS A 60 14.04 -6.39 5.29
N GLU A 61 15.21 -5.77 5.53
CA GLU A 61 15.36 -4.31 5.46
C GLU A 61 14.94 -3.77 4.09
N ALA A 62 15.36 -4.42 3.00
CA ALA A 62 14.97 -4.02 1.65
C ALA A 62 13.44 -4.07 1.44
N ILE A 63 12.74 -5.06 2.03
CA ILE A 63 11.27 -5.10 2.01
C ILE A 63 10.70 -3.90 2.77
N VAL A 64 11.21 -3.61 3.96
CA VAL A 64 10.73 -2.52 4.82
C VAL A 64 10.97 -1.15 4.19
N ASP A 65 12.11 -0.94 3.53
CA ASP A 65 12.42 0.29 2.82
C ASP A 65 11.44 0.56 1.66
N ASN A 66 10.96 -0.50 1.00
CA ASN A 66 9.92 -0.39 -0.02
C ASN A 66 8.52 -0.23 0.58
N LEU A 67 8.26 -0.75 1.79
CA LEU A 67 6.98 -0.57 2.48
C LEU A 67 6.79 0.86 3.01
N ARG A 68 7.85 1.49 3.52
CA ARG A 68 7.78 2.82 4.14
C ARG A 68 7.10 3.89 3.28
N PRO A 69 7.44 4.08 2.00
CA PRO A 69 6.74 5.06 1.16
C PRO A 69 5.28 4.67 0.90
N ILE A 70 4.98 3.37 0.71
CA ILE A 70 3.62 2.88 0.47
C ILE A 70 2.71 3.16 1.67
N ILE A 71 3.21 2.94 2.89
CA ILE A 71 2.49 3.25 4.13
C ILE A 71 2.29 4.77 4.28
N LYS A 72 3.30 5.56 3.90
CA LYS A 72 3.21 7.03 3.92
C LYS A 72 2.17 7.56 2.93
N GLU A 73 1.95 6.86 1.82
CA GLU A 73 0.88 7.14 0.84
C GLU A 73 -0.52 6.75 1.36
N GLY A 74 -0.60 6.04 2.48
CA GLY A 74 -1.84 5.74 3.18
C GLY A 74 -2.32 4.30 3.06
N ILE A 75 -1.57 3.39 2.41
CA ILE A 75 -1.92 1.96 2.39
C ILE A 75 -1.33 1.30 3.63
N LYS A 76 -2.16 1.02 4.65
CA LYS A 76 -1.68 0.42 5.91
C LYS A 76 -2.06 -1.05 6.07
N SER A 77 -3.00 -1.57 5.28
CA SER A 77 -3.35 -2.99 5.27
C SER A 77 -2.39 -3.82 4.42
N ILE A 78 -1.63 -4.71 5.06
CA ILE A 78 -0.57 -5.52 4.44
C ILE A 78 -0.81 -7.01 4.69
N LEU A 79 -1.05 -7.76 3.63
CA LEU A 79 -1.09 -9.21 3.63
C LEU A 79 0.30 -9.78 3.32
N ILE A 80 0.75 -10.78 4.08
CA ILE A 80 2.01 -11.48 3.84
C ILE A 80 1.72 -12.94 3.51
N ALA A 81 2.08 -13.37 2.31
CA ALA A 81 1.89 -14.73 1.83
C ALA A 81 3.20 -15.50 1.78
N SER A 82 3.23 -16.69 2.37
CA SER A 82 4.32 -17.66 2.20
C SER A 82 3.81 -19.00 1.64
N PRO A 83 4.65 -19.74 0.88
CA PRO A 83 4.33 -21.09 0.46
C PRO A 83 3.97 -21.99 1.66
N PRO A 84 3.13 -23.00 1.46
CA PRO A 84 2.85 -23.99 2.50
C PRO A 84 4.14 -24.60 3.06
N LYS A 85 4.17 -24.84 4.38
CA LYS A 85 5.32 -25.41 5.09
C LYS A 85 6.60 -24.56 5.03
N LYS A 86 6.47 -23.25 4.77
CA LYS A 86 7.59 -22.28 4.82
C LYS A 86 7.24 -21.14 5.75
N ASP A 87 8.14 -20.85 6.69
CA ASP A 87 7.96 -19.81 7.70
C ASP A 87 8.46 -18.44 7.25
N TYR A 88 8.58 -18.17 5.94
CA TYR A 88 9.11 -16.89 5.44
C TYR A 88 8.31 -15.68 5.95
N SER A 89 6.98 -15.80 6.04
CA SER A 89 6.10 -14.76 6.61
C SER A 89 6.43 -14.51 8.08
N LYS A 90 6.57 -15.58 8.88
CA LYS A 90 6.94 -15.48 10.29
C LYS A 90 8.34 -14.93 10.51
N GLU A 91 9.32 -15.32 9.69
CA GLU A 91 10.67 -14.76 9.73
C GLU A 91 10.66 -13.24 9.50
N PHE A 92 9.85 -12.78 8.54
CA PHE A 92 9.72 -11.36 8.24
C PHE A 92 8.96 -10.61 9.35
N LEU A 93 7.88 -11.17 9.88
CA LEU A 93 7.14 -10.59 11.01
C LEU A 93 8.01 -10.52 12.27
N TYR A 94 8.83 -11.54 12.53
CA TYR A 94 9.81 -11.52 13.61
C TYR A 94 10.83 -10.40 13.43
N HIS A 95 11.32 -10.20 12.20
CA HIS A 95 12.21 -9.08 11.87
C HIS A 95 11.54 -7.72 12.14
N ILE A 96 10.29 -7.53 11.69
CA ILE A 96 9.51 -6.31 11.98
C ILE A 96 9.38 -6.10 13.48
N ASN A 97 8.98 -7.13 14.23
CA ASN A 97 8.78 -7.01 15.67
C ASN A 97 10.09 -6.68 16.42
N LYS A 98 11.23 -7.18 15.93
CA LYS A 98 12.53 -6.96 16.56
C LYS A 98 13.14 -5.59 16.21
N HIS A 99 13.02 -5.15 14.95
CA HIS A 99 13.79 -4.01 14.43
C HIS A 99 12.92 -2.82 14.01
N HIS A 100 11.62 -3.02 13.79
CA HIS A 100 10.72 -2.01 13.26
C HIS A 100 9.41 -1.93 14.03
N LEU A 101 9.47 -1.96 15.37
CA LEU A 101 8.31 -1.79 16.25
C LEU A 101 7.47 -0.55 15.91
N TRP A 102 8.04 0.48 15.31
CA TRP A 102 7.33 1.68 14.86
C TRP A 102 6.29 1.41 13.75
N LEU A 103 6.39 0.28 13.04
CA LEU A 103 5.36 -0.18 12.09
C LEU A 103 4.14 -0.77 12.81
N LEU A 104 4.33 -1.31 14.02
CA LEU A 104 3.27 -1.97 14.79
C LEU A 104 2.65 -1.03 15.82
N LYS A 105 3.44 -0.09 16.35
CA LYS A 105 2.99 0.90 17.31
C LYS A 105 2.21 2.02 16.64
N LYS A 106 1.25 2.58 17.36
CA LYS A 106 0.43 3.70 16.91
C LYS A 106 1.28 4.93 16.53
N GLY A 107 1.06 5.45 15.33
CA GLY A 107 1.83 6.54 14.75
C GLY A 107 1.62 6.69 13.24
N LYS A 108 2.40 7.59 12.63
CA LYS A 108 2.27 7.94 11.21
C LYS A 108 2.44 6.74 10.27
N TYR A 109 3.30 5.79 10.65
CA TYR A 109 3.64 4.64 9.82
C TYR A 109 3.10 3.32 10.36
N THR A 110 2.09 3.37 11.23
CA THR A 110 1.43 2.15 11.69
C THR A 110 0.83 1.42 10.50
N ALA A 111 1.08 0.11 10.44
CA ALA A 111 0.52 -0.79 9.46
C ALA A 111 -0.03 -2.04 10.15
N VAL A 112 -1.05 -2.62 9.53
CA VAL A 112 -1.69 -3.85 9.97
C VAL A 112 -1.18 -4.98 9.09
N PHE A 113 -0.65 -6.02 9.72
CA PHE A 113 -0.09 -7.17 9.02
C PHE A 113 -0.93 -8.42 9.29
N THR A 114 -1.34 -9.09 8.22
CA THR A 114 -2.05 -10.37 8.30
C THR A 114 -1.29 -11.43 7.49
N GLU A 115 -1.00 -12.56 8.12
CA GLU A 115 -0.35 -13.70 7.47
C GLU A 115 -1.38 -14.56 6.75
N ILE A 116 -1.07 -14.97 5.52
CA ILE A 116 -1.87 -15.95 4.76
C ILE A 116 -0.95 -17.03 4.17
N ILE A 117 -1.50 -18.23 3.99
CA ILE A 117 -0.78 -19.34 3.35
C ILE A 117 -1.05 -19.31 1.85
N GLY A 118 -0.01 -19.16 1.03
CA GLY A 118 -0.19 -19.00 -0.40
C GLY A 118 1.06 -18.67 -1.19
N LEU A 119 1.04 -19.05 -2.48
CA LEU A 119 2.04 -18.58 -3.43
C LEU A 119 1.57 -17.27 -4.06
N ALA A 120 2.31 -16.19 -3.87
CA ALA A 120 2.05 -14.90 -4.52
C ALA A 120 3.25 -14.45 -5.38
N LYS A 121 3.87 -15.38 -6.11
CA LYS A 121 5.03 -15.09 -6.99
C LYS A 121 4.64 -14.62 -8.38
N THR A 122 3.54 -15.15 -8.92
CA THR A 122 3.09 -14.88 -10.29
C THR A 122 1.62 -14.47 -10.29
N ILE A 123 1.20 -13.80 -11.37
CA ILE A 123 -0.20 -13.39 -11.51
C ILE A 123 -1.16 -14.59 -11.48
N LYS A 124 -0.73 -15.75 -12.00
CA LYS A 124 -1.53 -16.99 -11.96
C LYS A 124 -1.77 -17.43 -10.52
N ASN A 125 -0.73 -17.39 -9.69
CA ASN A 125 -0.84 -17.81 -8.29
C ASN A 125 -1.66 -16.80 -7.47
N VAL A 126 -1.49 -15.50 -7.72
CA VAL A 126 -2.32 -14.46 -7.10
C VAL A 126 -3.78 -14.61 -7.49
N ASN A 127 -4.09 -14.83 -8.77
CA ASN A 127 -5.46 -15.06 -9.22
C ASN A 127 -6.09 -16.29 -8.58
N TYR A 128 -5.28 -17.31 -8.26
CA TYR A 128 -5.75 -18.46 -7.49
C TYR A 128 -6.07 -18.08 -6.04
N LEU A 129 -5.19 -17.31 -5.38
CA LEU A 129 -5.37 -16.84 -4.00
C LEU A 129 -6.60 -15.96 -3.84
N VAL A 130 -6.82 -15.00 -4.73
CA VAL A 130 -7.95 -14.06 -4.69
C VAL A 130 -9.31 -14.77 -4.74
N ARG A 131 -9.35 -15.97 -5.33
CA ARG A 131 -10.58 -16.78 -5.42
C ARG A 131 -10.91 -17.53 -4.13
N GLN A 132 -9.94 -17.66 -3.22
CA GLN A 132 -10.15 -18.37 -1.97
C GLN A 132 -10.86 -17.46 -0.97
N ASP A 133 -11.76 -18.04 -0.18
CA ASP A 133 -12.54 -17.25 0.78
C ASP A 133 -11.66 -16.71 1.92
N PHE A 134 -10.67 -17.49 2.37
CA PHE A 134 -9.69 -17.01 3.36
C PHE A 134 -8.94 -15.75 2.92
N PHE A 135 -8.76 -15.55 1.61
CA PHE A 135 -8.10 -14.34 1.11
C PHE A 135 -9.02 -13.12 1.26
N LYS A 136 -10.31 -13.28 0.94
CA LYS A 136 -11.31 -12.21 1.10
C LYS A 136 -11.47 -11.85 2.56
N GLU A 137 -11.60 -12.86 3.43
CA GLU A 137 -11.66 -12.69 4.88
C GLU A 137 -10.43 -11.95 5.40
N ALA A 138 -9.22 -12.33 4.97
CA ALA A 138 -8.01 -11.63 5.35
C ALA A 138 -8.01 -10.17 4.89
N VAL A 139 -8.41 -9.87 3.63
CA VAL A 139 -8.52 -8.49 3.15
C VAL A 139 -9.52 -7.69 3.99
N GLU A 140 -10.69 -8.25 4.25
CA GLU A 140 -11.74 -7.60 5.05
C GLU A 140 -11.27 -7.34 6.48
N GLU A 141 -10.68 -8.33 7.14
CA GLU A 141 -10.15 -8.19 8.50
C GLU A 141 -9.06 -7.12 8.57
N THR A 142 -8.05 -7.18 7.69
CA THR A 142 -6.96 -6.20 7.68
C THR A 142 -7.48 -4.80 7.36
N SER A 143 -8.47 -4.66 6.48
CA SER A 143 -9.07 -3.37 6.12
C SER A 143 -9.91 -2.80 7.26
N ASN A 144 -10.67 -3.64 7.96
CA ASN A 144 -11.45 -3.25 9.13
C ASN A 144 -10.55 -2.76 10.27
N GLN A 145 -9.45 -3.47 10.52
CA GLN A 145 -8.45 -3.06 11.51
C GLN A 145 -7.79 -1.71 11.15
N GLU A 146 -7.45 -1.48 9.87
CA GLU A 146 -7.01 -0.17 9.39
C GLU A 146 -8.08 0.91 9.62
N GLY A 147 -9.34 0.60 9.32
CA GLY A 147 -10.49 1.49 9.54
C GLY A 147 -10.64 1.91 11.00
N LEU A 148 -10.47 0.97 11.95
CA LEU A 148 -10.49 1.26 13.37
C LEU A 148 -9.36 2.22 13.78
N LEU A 149 -8.14 2.01 13.27
CA LEU A 149 -7.02 2.91 13.53
C LEU A 149 -7.30 4.33 13.01
N LEU A 150 -7.92 4.45 11.84
CA LEU A 150 -8.32 5.74 11.27
C LEU A 150 -9.40 6.44 12.12
N LEU A 151 -10.40 5.70 12.60
CA LEU A 151 -11.44 6.25 13.49
C LEU A 151 -10.84 6.77 14.79
N GLU A 152 -9.92 6.04 15.40
CA GLU A 152 -9.24 6.52 16.61
C GLU A 152 -8.35 7.74 16.37
N ASP A 153 -7.71 7.84 15.20
CA ASP A 153 -6.92 9.02 14.82
C ASP A 153 -7.83 10.23 14.58
N LEU A 154 -9.01 10.03 13.99
CA LEU A 154 -10.03 11.06 13.83
C LEU A 154 -10.56 11.54 15.19
N ASP A 155 -10.93 10.63 16.09
CA ASP A 155 -11.42 10.98 17.42
C ASP A 155 -10.42 11.84 18.20
N LYS A 156 -9.12 11.51 18.11
CA LYS A 156 -8.05 12.34 18.69
C LYS A 156 -7.93 13.73 18.06
N LEU A 157 -8.18 13.87 16.76
CA LEU A 157 -8.14 15.16 16.08
C LEU A 157 -9.35 16.02 16.47
N ILE A 158 -10.52 15.40 16.63
CA ILE A 158 -11.75 16.07 17.06
C ILE A 158 -11.60 16.61 18.48
N ASN A 159 -11.05 15.79 19.38
CA ASN A 159 -10.95 16.11 20.79
C ASN A 159 -9.74 17.00 21.15
N LYS A 160 -8.90 17.39 20.17
CA LYS A 160 -7.80 18.32 20.41
C LYS A 160 -8.26 19.76 20.20
N PRO A 161 -8.18 20.63 21.24
CA PRO A 161 -8.35 22.05 21.06
C PRO A 161 -7.14 22.61 20.31
N SER A 162 -7.19 22.64 18.99
CA SER A 162 -6.17 23.32 18.19
C SER A 162 -6.82 24.13 17.08
N ASP A 163 -6.39 25.39 16.95
CA ASP A 163 -6.87 26.35 15.94
C ASP A 163 -6.51 25.96 14.49
N TYR A 164 -5.91 24.79 14.26
CA TYR A 164 -5.26 24.42 12.99
C TYR A 164 -5.78 23.14 12.32
N SER A 165 -6.67 22.37 12.95
CA SER A 165 -7.25 21.16 12.35
C SER A 165 -8.68 21.40 11.88
N LYS A 166 -8.84 21.88 10.64
CA LYS A 166 -10.15 21.94 9.99
C LYS A 166 -10.56 20.54 9.53
N ILE A 167 -11.41 19.88 10.31
CA ILE A 167 -12.01 18.60 9.92
C ILE A 167 -13.21 18.89 9.03
N LEU A 168 -13.24 18.28 7.84
CA LEU A 168 -14.33 18.41 6.88
C LEU A 168 -15.10 17.09 6.88
N TYR A 169 -16.39 17.14 7.18
CA TYR A 169 -17.21 15.95 7.34
C TYR A 169 -18.09 15.67 6.14
N THR A 170 -18.47 16.72 5.42
CA THR A 170 -19.38 16.59 4.28
C THR A 170 -18.67 16.72 2.95
N VAL A 171 -19.21 16.06 1.92
CA VAL A 171 -18.71 16.19 0.54
C VAL A 171 -18.69 17.65 0.11
N LYS A 172 -19.73 18.43 0.45
CA LYS A 172 -19.82 19.86 0.14
C LYS A 172 -18.68 20.68 0.77
N GLU A 173 -18.31 20.38 2.01
CA GLU A 173 -17.18 21.04 2.69
C GLU A 173 -15.84 20.70 2.03
N ILE A 174 -15.67 19.42 1.67
CA ILE A 174 -14.48 18.92 0.98
C ILE A 174 -14.35 19.58 -0.40
N GLU A 175 -15.42 19.57 -1.21
CA GLU A 175 -15.49 20.22 -2.52
C GLU A 175 -15.13 21.70 -2.43
N LYS A 176 -15.72 22.42 -1.47
CA LYS A 176 -15.45 23.84 -1.27
C LYS A 176 -13.97 24.13 -0.95
N GLU A 177 -13.29 23.25 -0.21
CA GLU A 177 -11.85 23.42 0.09
C GLU A 177 -10.95 23.00 -1.08
N ILE A 178 -11.34 21.96 -1.83
CA ILE A 178 -10.65 21.59 -3.08
C ILE A 178 -10.76 22.75 -4.09
N ASP A 179 -11.96 23.27 -4.33
CA ASP A 179 -12.20 24.37 -5.28
C ASP A 179 -11.40 25.62 -4.95
N LYS A 180 -11.24 25.96 -3.66
CA LYS A 180 -10.39 27.07 -3.21
C LYS A 180 -8.91 26.86 -3.56
N LYS A 181 -8.38 25.66 -3.36
CA LYS A 181 -7.00 25.32 -3.74
C LYS A 181 -6.82 25.40 -5.26
N TRP A 182 -7.77 24.92 -6.04
CA TRP A 182 -7.67 24.96 -7.50
C TRP A 182 -7.70 26.38 -8.05
N LYS A 183 -8.51 27.28 -7.47
CA LYS A 183 -8.49 28.71 -7.78
C LYS A 183 -7.16 29.41 -7.44
N SER A 184 -6.39 28.90 -6.49
CA SER A 184 -5.06 29.45 -6.16
C SER A 184 -3.92 29.03 -7.10
N TYR A 185 -4.13 27.99 -7.93
CA TYR A 185 -3.14 27.54 -8.93
C TYR A 185 -3.33 28.17 -10.32
N GLU A 186 -4.33 29.03 -10.51
CA GLU A 186 -4.42 29.90 -11.70
C GLU A 186 -3.39 31.03 -11.60
N ILE A 187 -2.11 30.69 -11.73
CA ILE A 187 -1.10 31.62 -12.22
C ILE A 187 -1.53 31.94 -13.65
N LYS A 188 -1.96 33.19 -13.88
CA LYS A 188 -2.29 33.72 -15.21
C LYS A 188 -1.19 33.31 -16.20
N PRO A 189 -1.51 32.69 -17.35
CA PRO A 189 -0.53 32.51 -18.40
C PRO A 189 -0.05 33.89 -18.85
N SER A 190 1.24 34.17 -18.66
CA SER A 190 1.91 35.29 -19.31
C SER A 190 2.06 34.95 -20.79
N TYR A 191 1.10 35.42 -21.60
CA TYR A 191 1.27 35.40 -23.05
C TYR A 191 2.33 36.45 -23.42
N TYR A 192 3.55 35.99 -23.72
CA TYR A 192 4.50 36.80 -24.47
C TYR A 192 4.04 36.84 -25.92
N THR A 193 3.43 37.95 -26.34
CA THR A 193 3.18 38.23 -27.75
C THR A 193 4.47 38.73 -28.37
N TYR A 194 5.09 37.92 -29.24
CA TYR A 194 6.13 38.40 -30.15
C TYR A 194 5.48 39.34 -31.18
N SER A 195 5.69 40.65 -31.03
CA SER A 195 5.45 41.60 -32.11
C SER A 195 6.53 41.39 -33.18
N ARG A 196 6.08 41.17 -34.42
CA ARG A 196 6.93 41.23 -35.61
C ARG A 196 7.49 42.65 -35.72
N ILE A 197 8.81 42.78 -35.65
CA ILE A 197 9.51 43.97 -36.10
C ILE A 197 9.46 43.97 -37.64
N SER A 198 9.05 45.13 -38.18
CA SER A 198 8.92 45.45 -39.60
C SER A 198 10.28 45.54 -40.27
#